data_AF-A0A2M6UCH2-F1
#
_entry.id   AF-A0A2M6UCH2-F1
#
_cell.length_a   1.000
_cell.length_b   1.000
_cell.length_c   1.000
_cell.angle_alpha   90.00
_cell.angle_beta   90.00
_cell.angle_gamma   90.00
#
_symmetry.space_group_name_H-M   'P 1'
#
loop_
_entity.id
_entity.type
_entity.pdbx_description
1 polymer ?
#
loop_
_entity_poly.entity_id
_entity_poly.type
_entity_poly.pdbx_seq_one_letter_code
_entity_poly.pdbx_strand_id
1 'polypeptide(L)'
;MARIAAYFTTTDEGHDVYHNQDDCPTGSKIFTENRSSGDIGSRSLCAQCAKHGYGHYETWLSEQEAQGEAAFKKEAEALQKLSDKRDAARKREDAYQSLNTQFEEIANERKALESNKNRTAEESEKLASLKVQYNDLYRTLQSMAAQHKTDSDDLVRLEGGKKDKSGKLDEGQIKRHKKALDGLESNKARYGEAASRLAAAHAAAVAGRSDPEKVELIADVVMNEARGEDPYIKKCLAYAYLNLTKGDLRPPRGAEISNFTRSEKRFDDPDEGDQVKYIRSVADSLEAVRARLDEPKSDPTHGANHWASPKNLSKKRRAEYESKSGEYEWLNRAVKIPMKDIPDETFTFWKTDD
;
A
#
# COMPACT_ATOMS: atom_id res chain seq x y z
N MET A 1 7.26 -22.31 42.86
CA MET A 1 7.63 -21.19 41.96
C MET A 1 6.68 -20.04 42.23
N ALA A 2 7.22 -18.84 42.47
CA ALA A 2 6.46 -17.67 42.90
C ALA A 2 5.60 -17.11 41.76
N ARG A 3 4.36 -16.69 42.08
CA ARG A 3 3.51 -15.90 41.18
C ARG A 3 4.17 -14.54 40.99
N ILE A 4 4.53 -14.23 39.75
CA ILE A 4 5.08 -12.94 39.36
C ILE A 4 3.91 -11.96 39.17
N ALA A 5 3.90 -10.89 39.96
CA ALA A 5 2.90 -9.82 39.92
C ALA A 5 3.16 -8.86 38.74
N ALA A 6 2.13 -8.15 38.28
CA ALA A 6 2.29 -7.04 37.33
C ALA A 6 3.27 -6.00 37.90
N TYR A 7 4.38 -5.74 37.20
CA TYR A 7 5.45 -4.88 37.69
C TYR A 7 5.24 -3.41 37.30
N PHE A 8 5.18 -2.57 38.31
CA PHE A 8 5.07 -1.11 38.23
C PHE A 8 6.44 -0.44 38.08
N THR A 9 6.49 0.76 37.50
CA THR A 9 7.67 1.63 37.51
C THR A 9 8.00 2.06 38.95
N THR A 10 9.25 1.83 39.39
CA THR A 10 9.67 1.96 40.79
C THR A 10 10.01 3.40 41.24
N THR A 11 9.41 4.44 40.65
CA THR A 11 9.63 5.83 41.08
C THR A 11 8.34 6.64 40.93
N ASP A 12 7.84 7.16 42.05
CA ASP A 12 6.53 7.83 42.21
C ASP A 12 6.32 9.13 41.40
N GLU A 13 7.31 9.58 40.64
CA GLU A 13 7.27 10.86 39.90
C GLU A 13 7.13 10.70 38.37
N GLY A 14 7.06 9.47 37.85
CA GLY A 14 6.87 9.21 36.42
C GLY A 14 5.45 8.71 36.11
N HIS A 15 4.86 9.15 35.01
CA HIS A 15 3.66 8.52 34.45
C HIS A 15 3.90 7.01 34.28
N ASP A 16 2.92 6.19 34.69
CA ASP A 16 3.01 4.72 34.55
C ASP A 16 3.14 4.35 33.07
N VAL A 17 4.30 3.77 32.70
CA VAL A 17 4.54 3.22 31.36
C VAL A 17 4.46 1.71 31.43
N TYR A 18 3.58 1.10 30.63
CA TYR A 18 3.32 -0.34 30.65
C TYR A 18 4.05 -1.08 29.53
N HIS A 19 4.52 -2.28 29.87
CA HIS A 19 4.85 -3.33 28.89
C HIS A 19 3.59 -4.15 28.60
N ASN A 20 3.30 -4.46 27.34
CA ASN A 20 2.18 -5.35 27.01
C ASN A 20 2.59 -6.85 27.08
N GLN A 21 3.36 -7.24 28.11
CA GLN A 21 3.92 -8.60 28.45
C GLN A 21 5.39 -8.90 28.06
N ASP A 22 5.86 -10.07 28.55
CA ASP A 22 7.23 -10.54 28.81
C ASP A 22 8.22 -10.57 27.63
N ASP A 23 7.76 -10.37 26.39
CA ASP A 23 8.57 -10.47 25.17
C ASP A 23 8.92 -9.12 24.54
N CYS A 24 8.88 -8.03 25.31
CA CYS A 24 9.48 -6.77 24.85
C CYS A 24 11.00 -6.99 24.72
N PRO A 25 11.63 -6.71 23.55
CA PRO A 25 13.06 -6.95 23.35
C PRO A 25 13.96 -6.13 24.29
N THR A 26 13.41 -5.15 25.01
CA THR A 26 14.11 -4.40 26.07
C THR A 26 14.20 -5.15 27.40
N GLY A 27 13.56 -6.32 27.53
CA GLY A 27 13.44 -7.05 28.78
C GLY A 27 12.61 -6.31 29.83
N SER A 28 12.53 -6.90 31.01
CA SER A 28 11.67 -6.58 32.18
C SER A 28 11.71 -5.14 32.70
N LYS A 29 12.49 -4.23 32.08
CA LYS A 29 12.69 -2.84 32.50
C LYS A 29 12.58 -1.89 31.30
N ILE A 30 11.68 -0.91 31.38
CA ILE A 30 11.56 0.16 30.39
C ILE A 30 12.66 1.18 30.67
N PHE A 31 13.72 1.17 29.87
CA PHE A 31 14.71 2.24 29.88
C PHE A 31 14.05 3.56 29.44
N THR A 32 14.46 4.67 30.05
CA THR A 32 13.86 6.00 29.84
C THR A 32 13.81 6.39 28.35
N GLU A 33 14.79 5.96 27.57
CA GLU A 33 14.90 6.14 26.12
C GLU A 33 13.81 5.41 25.30
N ASN A 34 13.17 4.39 25.87
CA ASN A 34 12.13 3.57 25.24
C ASN A 34 10.71 3.94 25.70
N ARG A 35 10.51 5.11 26.31
CA ARG A 35 9.19 5.64 26.68
C ARG A 35 8.64 6.44 25.50
N SER A 36 7.56 6.00 24.87
CA SER A 36 6.88 6.82 23.85
C SER A 36 5.88 7.77 24.49
N SER A 37 5.79 8.97 23.94
CA SER A 37 4.82 10.02 24.31
C SER A 37 3.41 9.82 23.74
N GLY A 38 3.05 8.58 23.37
CA GLY A 38 1.77 8.25 22.73
C GLY A 38 0.82 7.58 23.72
N ASP A 39 -0.32 8.22 23.96
CA ASP A 39 -1.38 7.73 24.84
C ASP A 39 -2.44 6.98 24.03
N ILE A 40 -2.79 5.77 24.45
CA ILE A 40 -4.05 5.11 24.09
C ILE A 40 -4.89 5.10 25.36
N GLY A 41 -5.85 6.03 25.47
CA GLY A 41 -6.58 6.26 26.72
C GLY A 41 -5.73 6.97 27.79
N SER A 42 -5.90 6.61 29.06
CA SER A 42 -5.22 7.28 30.19
C SER A 42 -3.87 6.67 30.57
N ARG A 43 -3.19 5.95 29.67
CA ARG A 43 -1.97 5.17 29.98
C ARG A 43 -0.97 5.20 28.83
N SER A 44 0.32 5.31 29.16
CA SER A 44 1.42 5.38 28.20
C SER A 44 2.04 3.98 27.95
N LEU A 45 2.23 3.60 26.69
CA LEU A 45 2.87 2.33 26.30
C LEU A 45 4.39 2.49 26.14
N CYS A 46 5.15 1.39 26.23
CA CYS A 46 6.56 1.40 25.82
C CYS A 46 6.67 1.61 24.30
N ALA A 47 7.73 2.27 23.83
CA ALA A 47 7.88 2.71 22.45
C ALA A 47 7.83 1.57 21.44
N GLN A 48 8.24 0.35 21.82
CA GLN A 48 8.13 -0.83 20.95
C GLN A 48 6.68 -1.36 20.89
N CYS A 49 5.94 -1.38 22.00
CA CYS A 49 4.54 -1.78 21.99
C CYS A 49 3.64 -0.72 21.33
N ALA A 50 3.95 0.56 21.49
CA ALA A 50 3.31 1.65 20.76
C ALA A 50 3.62 1.59 19.26
N LYS A 51 4.85 1.19 18.90
CA LYS A 51 5.27 0.96 17.52
C LYS A 51 4.64 -0.28 16.87
N HIS A 52 4.06 -1.22 17.61
CA HIS A 52 3.57 -2.49 17.02
C HIS A 52 2.11 -2.83 17.35
N GLY A 53 1.37 -1.96 18.03
CA GLY A 53 -0.06 -2.16 18.35
C GLY A 53 -1.00 -1.70 17.22
N TYR A 54 -2.32 -1.89 17.39
CA TYR A 54 -3.33 -1.53 16.38
C TYR A 54 -3.29 -0.05 15.95
N GLY A 55 -2.97 0.87 16.87
CA GLY A 55 -2.76 2.30 16.56
C GLY A 55 -1.55 2.58 15.66
N HIS A 56 -0.57 1.67 15.58
CA HIS A 56 0.54 1.77 14.64
C HIS A 56 0.09 1.58 13.20
N TYR A 57 -0.84 0.66 12.94
CA TYR A 57 -1.34 0.41 11.58
C TYR A 57 -2.09 1.62 11.03
N GLU A 58 -2.90 2.27 11.87
CA GLU A 58 -3.61 3.50 11.51
C GLU A 58 -2.63 4.66 11.27
N THR A 59 -1.65 4.84 12.17
CA THR A 59 -0.60 5.87 12.03
C THR A 59 0.22 5.64 10.75
N TRP A 60 0.65 4.40 10.51
CA TRP A 60 1.42 4.02 9.33
C TRP A 60 0.63 4.22 8.04
N LEU A 61 -0.66 3.83 7.99
CA LEU A 61 -1.52 4.07 6.83
C LEU A 61 -1.68 5.57 6.54
N SER A 62 -1.83 6.38 7.60
CA SER A 62 -1.91 7.84 7.48
C SER A 62 -0.60 8.43 6.95
N GLU A 63 0.54 7.95 7.43
CA GLU A 63 1.86 8.36 6.93
C GLU A 63 2.08 7.96 5.46
N GLN A 64 1.68 6.74 5.06
CA GLN A 64 1.76 6.30 3.67
C GLN A 64 0.84 7.11 2.76
N GLU A 65 -0.36 7.48 3.21
CA GLU A 65 -1.25 8.35 2.47
C GLU A 65 -0.63 9.75 2.28
N ALA A 66 -0.05 10.33 3.33
CA ALA A 66 0.62 11.63 3.27
C ALA A 66 1.86 11.61 2.35
N GLN A 67 2.67 10.55 2.42
CA GLN A 67 3.82 10.35 1.52
C GLN A 67 3.37 10.17 0.07
N GLY A 68 2.30 9.40 -0.16
CA GLY A 68 1.69 9.20 -1.46
C GLY A 68 1.15 10.50 -2.06
N GLU A 69 0.50 11.34 -1.25
CA GLU A 69 -0.02 12.64 -1.68
C GLU A 69 1.11 13.62 -2.03
N ALA A 70 2.18 13.66 -1.23
CA ALA A 70 3.36 14.46 -1.54
C ALA A 70 4.02 14.02 -2.85
N ALA A 71 4.14 12.70 -3.08
CA ALA A 71 4.67 12.14 -4.32
C ALA A 71 3.78 12.46 -5.53
N PHE A 72 2.46 12.29 -5.39
CA PHE A 72 1.48 12.63 -6.44
C PHE A 72 1.57 14.10 -6.82
N LYS A 73 1.60 15.01 -5.84
CA LYS A 73 1.71 16.45 -6.09
C LYS A 73 2.99 16.80 -6.86
N LYS A 74 4.14 16.25 -6.43
CA LYS A 74 5.42 16.46 -7.10
C LYS A 74 5.39 15.98 -8.56
N GLU A 75 4.79 14.83 -8.80
CA GLU A 75 4.68 14.25 -10.14
C GLU A 75 3.71 15.03 -11.03
N ALA A 76 2.60 15.51 -10.47
CA ALA A 76 1.63 16.36 -11.17
C ALA A 76 2.25 17.71 -11.58
N GLU A 77 3.02 18.34 -10.69
CA GLU A 77 3.77 19.57 -11.00
C GLU A 77 4.80 19.34 -12.12
N ALA A 78 5.48 18.18 -12.13
CA ALA A 78 6.41 17.81 -13.20
C ALA A 78 5.68 17.63 -14.54
N LEU A 79 4.55 16.92 -14.54
CA LEU A 79 3.72 16.73 -15.73
C LEU A 79 3.22 18.06 -16.29
N GLN A 80 2.77 18.98 -15.41
CA GLN A 80 2.30 20.30 -15.84
C GLN A 80 3.40 21.08 -16.54
N LYS A 81 4.61 21.15 -15.96
CA LYS A 81 5.77 21.83 -16.58
C LYS A 81 6.11 21.25 -17.95
N LEU A 82 6.01 19.94 -18.13
CA LEU A 82 6.26 19.29 -19.42
C LEU A 82 5.15 19.61 -20.44
N SER A 83 3.89 19.68 -20.00
CA SER A 83 2.77 20.09 -20.85
C SER A 83 2.92 21.53 -21.30
N ASP A 84 3.27 22.45 -20.40
CA ASP A 84 3.47 23.87 -20.73
C ASP A 84 4.63 24.03 -21.74
N LYS A 85 5.72 23.26 -21.56
CA LYS A 85 6.85 23.24 -22.50
C LYS A 85 6.42 22.73 -23.88
N ARG A 86 5.63 21.66 -23.94
CA ARG A 86 5.06 21.11 -25.18
C ARG A 86 4.20 22.16 -25.89
N ASP A 87 3.30 22.81 -25.18
CA ASP A 87 2.37 23.79 -25.77
C ASP A 87 3.11 25.03 -26.28
N ALA A 88 4.17 25.46 -25.57
CA ALA A 88 5.04 26.53 -26.03
C ALA A 88 5.84 26.15 -27.29
N ALA A 89 6.34 24.92 -27.38
CA ALA A 89 7.04 24.42 -28.56
C ALA A 89 6.11 24.33 -29.78
N ARG A 90 4.89 23.80 -29.62
CA ARG A 90 3.87 23.76 -30.69
C ARG A 90 3.52 25.15 -31.22
N LYS A 91 3.27 26.12 -30.34
CA LYS A 91 2.98 27.50 -30.75
C LYS A 91 4.11 28.12 -31.59
N ARG A 92 5.37 27.80 -31.26
CA ARG A 92 6.53 28.28 -32.04
C ARG A 92 6.69 27.55 -33.36
N GLU A 93 6.40 26.25 -33.40
CA GLU A 93 6.35 25.47 -34.64
C GLU A 93 5.29 26.00 -35.60
N ASP A 94 4.06 26.23 -35.12
CA ASP A 94 2.98 26.82 -35.91
C ASP A 94 3.36 28.19 -36.48
N ALA A 95 3.99 29.05 -35.66
CA ALA A 95 4.46 30.36 -36.10
C ALA A 95 5.55 30.27 -37.17
N TYR A 96 6.49 29.34 -37.02
CA TYR A 96 7.53 29.10 -38.03
C TYR A 96 6.94 28.59 -39.34
N GLN A 97 6.02 27.62 -39.30
CA GLN A 97 5.36 27.08 -40.49
C GLN A 97 4.58 28.18 -41.23
N SER A 98 3.83 29.02 -40.51
CA SER A 98 3.10 30.14 -41.11
C SER A 98 4.03 31.14 -41.81
N LEU A 99 5.13 31.52 -41.16
CA LEU A 99 6.14 32.41 -41.75
C LEU A 99 6.83 31.78 -42.97
N ASN A 100 7.09 30.47 -42.93
CA ASN A 100 7.68 29.76 -44.06
C ASN A 100 6.75 29.74 -45.27
N THR A 101 5.45 29.51 -45.06
CA THR A 101 4.44 29.60 -46.13
C THR A 101 4.40 31.00 -46.75
N GLN A 102 4.34 32.06 -45.93
CA GLN A 102 4.36 33.45 -46.43
C GLN A 102 5.63 33.76 -47.25
N PHE A 103 6.77 33.25 -46.80
CA PHE A 103 8.03 33.40 -47.51
C PHE A 103 8.02 32.69 -48.86
N GLU A 104 7.49 31.46 -48.94
CA GLU A 104 7.36 30.71 -50.19
C GLU A 104 6.42 31.41 -51.18
N GLU A 105 5.30 31.96 -50.71
CA GLU A 105 4.35 32.73 -51.53
C GLU A 105 5.03 33.97 -52.14
N ILE A 106 5.70 34.79 -51.31
CA ILE A 106 6.42 35.99 -51.76
C ILE A 106 7.58 35.62 -52.69
N ALA A 107 8.30 34.54 -52.41
CA ALA A 107 9.38 34.05 -53.27
C ALA A 107 8.87 33.67 -54.67
N ASN A 108 7.72 32.97 -54.73
CA ASN A 108 7.09 32.56 -55.98
C ASN A 108 6.58 33.77 -56.77
N GLU A 109 5.88 34.71 -56.12
CA GLU A 109 5.37 35.91 -56.79
C GLU A 109 6.50 36.81 -57.30
N ARG A 110 7.54 37.01 -56.48
CA ARG A 110 8.76 37.73 -56.89
C ARG A 110 9.38 37.07 -58.13
N LYS A 111 9.56 35.76 -58.13
CA LYS A 111 10.16 35.02 -59.25
C LYS A 111 9.32 35.14 -60.52
N ALA A 112 7.99 35.07 -60.41
CA ALA A 112 7.07 35.26 -61.52
C ALA A 112 7.22 36.66 -62.13
N LEU A 113 7.20 37.71 -61.30
CA LEU A 113 7.38 39.09 -61.77
C LEU A 113 8.78 39.29 -62.34
N GLU A 114 9.85 38.79 -61.71
CA GLU A 114 11.23 38.89 -62.23
C GLU A 114 11.37 38.29 -63.64
N SER A 115 10.63 37.21 -63.92
CA SER A 115 10.65 36.53 -65.22
C SER A 115 9.85 37.22 -66.33
N ASN A 116 8.92 38.14 -66.00
CA ASN A 116 8.16 38.90 -66.99
C ASN A 116 9.02 40.00 -67.62
N LYS A 117 9.27 39.91 -68.94
CA LYS A 117 10.06 40.88 -69.71
C LYS A 117 9.28 42.15 -70.12
N ASN A 118 7.95 42.11 -70.05
CA ASN A 118 7.05 43.20 -70.46
C ASN A 118 6.27 43.74 -69.26
N ARG A 119 6.96 44.00 -68.15
CA ARG A 119 6.32 44.49 -66.91
C ARG A 119 5.75 45.90 -67.08
N THR A 120 4.59 46.15 -66.48
CA THR A 120 4.04 47.50 -66.31
C THR A 120 4.82 48.29 -65.25
N ALA A 121 4.56 49.60 -65.16
CA ALA A 121 5.11 50.44 -64.09
C ALA A 121 4.63 49.96 -62.71
N GLU A 122 3.33 49.63 -62.57
CA GLU A 122 2.73 49.09 -61.34
C GLU A 122 3.37 47.75 -60.92
N GLU A 123 3.61 46.84 -61.87
CA GLU A 123 4.31 45.57 -61.60
C GLU A 123 5.77 45.78 -61.18
N SER A 124 6.41 46.84 -61.67
CA SER A 124 7.78 47.21 -61.30
C SER A 124 7.86 47.74 -59.86
N GLU A 125 6.89 48.55 -59.44
CA GLU A 125 6.74 49.00 -58.04
C GLU A 125 6.42 47.83 -57.10
N LYS A 126 5.50 46.95 -57.50
CA LYS A 126 5.16 45.73 -56.75
C LYS A 126 6.39 44.84 -56.56
N LEU A 127 7.20 44.64 -57.60
CA LEU A 127 8.44 43.87 -57.51
C LEU A 127 9.45 44.50 -56.54
N ALA A 128 9.58 45.83 -56.53
CA ALA A 128 10.45 46.52 -55.57
C ALA A 128 9.99 46.28 -54.12
N SER A 129 8.67 46.38 -53.86
CA SER A 129 8.08 46.06 -52.56
C SER A 129 8.30 44.60 -52.15
N LEU A 130 8.07 43.64 -53.04
CA LEU A 130 8.26 42.21 -52.78
C LEU A 130 9.71 41.86 -52.45
N LYS A 131 10.69 42.54 -53.06
CA LYS A 131 12.12 42.33 -52.73
C LYS A 131 12.47 42.76 -51.31
N VAL A 132 11.85 43.83 -50.82
CA VAL A 132 12.01 44.27 -49.41
C VAL A 132 11.37 43.23 -48.48
N GLN A 133 10.12 42.88 -48.71
CA GLN A 133 9.39 41.89 -47.92
C GLN A 133 10.09 40.52 -47.88
N TYR A 134 10.65 40.07 -49.02
CA TYR A 134 11.43 38.85 -49.10
C TYR A 134 12.66 38.87 -48.19
N ASN A 135 13.43 39.97 -48.21
CA ASN A 135 14.64 40.09 -47.40
C ASN A 135 14.31 40.16 -45.89
N ASP A 136 13.22 40.84 -45.53
CA ASP A 136 12.77 40.94 -44.13
C ASP A 136 12.28 39.60 -43.60
N LEU A 137 11.47 38.87 -44.38
CA LEU A 137 11.02 37.51 -44.03
C LEU A 137 12.18 36.52 -43.98
N TYR A 138 13.14 36.60 -44.92
CA TYR A 138 14.32 35.75 -44.92
C TYR A 138 15.12 35.90 -43.63
N ARG A 139 15.37 37.14 -43.18
CA ARG A 139 16.06 37.42 -41.90
C ARG A 139 15.29 36.86 -40.71
N THR A 140 13.97 37.04 -40.71
CA THR A 140 13.08 36.53 -39.66
C THR A 140 13.11 35.00 -39.59
N LEU A 141 13.01 34.32 -40.74
CA LEU A 141 13.09 32.87 -40.84
C LEU A 141 14.45 32.33 -40.43
N GLN A 142 15.55 32.98 -40.83
CA GLN A 142 16.89 32.58 -40.37
C GLN A 142 17.02 32.66 -38.85
N SER A 143 16.46 33.70 -38.23
CA SER A 143 16.44 33.83 -36.77
C SER A 143 15.60 32.75 -36.09
N MET A 144 14.55 32.24 -36.73
CA MET A 144 13.63 31.26 -36.14
C MET A 144 14.01 29.80 -36.42
N ALA A 145 14.74 29.51 -37.51
CA ALA A 145 15.04 28.16 -37.96
C ALA A 145 15.81 27.31 -36.93
N ALA A 146 16.74 27.93 -36.19
CA ALA A 146 17.48 27.24 -35.13
C ALA A 146 16.55 26.83 -33.98
N GLN A 147 15.65 27.74 -33.57
CA GLN A 147 14.69 27.51 -32.49
C GLN A 147 13.64 26.45 -32.88
N HIS A 148 13.14 26.49 -34.11
CA HIS A 148 12.19 25.51 -34.66
C HIS A 148 12.74 24.08 -34.61
N LYS A 149 14.00 23.88 -35.01
CA LYS A 149 14.64 22.56 -34.95
C LYS A 149 14.68 22.03 -33.51
N THR A 150 15.08 22.87 -32.56
CA THR A 150 15.10 22.51 -31.13
C THR A 150 13.70 22.19 -30.60
N ASP A 151 12.70 22.98 -30.96
CA ASP A 151 11.31 22.76 -30.53
C ASP A 151 10.73 21.44 -31.10
N SER A 152 11.03 21.11 -32.37
CA SER A 152 10.63 19.84 -32.98
C SER A 152 11.29 18.64 -32.28
N ASP A 153 12.60 18.69 -32.01
CA ASP A 153 13.30 17.64 -31.25
C ASP A 153 12.74 17.51 -29.82
N ASP A 154 12.39 18.62 -29.18
CA ASP A 154 11.75 18.63 -27.85
C ASP A 154 10.36 18.00 -27.88
N LEU A 155 9.53 18.29 -28.89
CA LEU A 155 8.21 17.67 -29.05
C LEU A 155 8.30 16.17 -29.28
N VAL A 156 9.24 15.73 -30.13
CA VAL A 156 9.56 14.32 -30.34
C VAL A 156 9.90 13.66 -29.00
N ARG A 157 10.78 14.25 -28.18
CA ARG A 157 11.16 13.72 -26.86
C ARG A 157 10.01 13.70 -25.85
N LEU A 158 9.15 14.72 -25.85
CA LEU A 158 8.03 14.87 -24.90
C LEU A 158 6.84 13.95 -25.23
N GLU A 159 6.49 13.83 -26.51
CA GLU A 159 5.29 13.14 -27.00
C GLU A 159 5.56 11.67 -27.38
N GLY A 160 6.82 11.28 -27.56
CA GLY A 160 7.23 9.87 -27.67
C GLY A 160 7.91 9.51 -28.97
N GLY A 161 9.14 9.99 -29.14
CA GLY A 161 9.88 9.87 -30.38
C GLY A 161 11.32 9.35 -30.25
N LYS A 162 11.49 8.21 -30.92
CA LYS A 162 12.67 7.43 -31.31
C LYS A 162 13.39 6.59 -30.23
N LYS A 163 13.75 5.39 -30.70
CA LYS A 163 14.45 4.34 -29.96
C LYS A 163 15.84 4.81 -29.56
N ASP A 164 16.27 4.38 -28.38
CA ASP A 164 17.65 4.53 -27.96
C ASP A 164 18.61 3.72 -28.86
N LYS A 165 19.93 3.91 -28.65
CA LYS A 165 20.98 3.19 -29.39
C LYS A 165 20.94 1.66 -29.21
N SER A 166 20.16 1.17 -28.24
CA SER A 166 19.90 -0.26 -27.98
C SER A 166 18.57 -0.77 -28.58
N GLY A 167 17.84 0.07 -29.31
CA GLY A 167 16.58 -0.31 -29.95
C GLY A 167 15.36 -0.36 -29.02
N LYS A 168 15.47 0.05 -27.75
CA LYS A 168 14.33 0.18 -26.83
C LYS A 168 13.56 1.45 -27.12
N LEU A 169 12.24 1.34 -27.17
CA LEU A 169 11.31 2.47 -27.36
C LEU A 169 11.32 3.37 -26.12
N ASP A 170 11.56 4.66 -26.33
CA ASP A 170 11.40 5.70 -25.31
C ASP A 170 9.90 6.02 -25.18
N GLU A 171 9.26 5.62 -24.07
CA GLU A 171 7.89 6.05 -23.78
C GLU A 171 7.90 7.58 -23.58
N GLY A 172 7.27 8.40 -24.43
CA GLY A 172 7.34 9.87 -24.31
C GLY A 172 7.21 10.38 -22.87
N GLN A 173 8.04 11.35 -22.46
CA GLN A 173 8.16 11.77 -21.06
C GLN A 173 6.79 12.02 -20.40
N ILE A 174 5.88 12.70 -21.11
CA ILE A 174 4.52 12.97 -20.65
C ILE A 174 3.74 11.68 -20.36
N LYS A 175 3.89 10.65 -21.21
CA LYS A 175 3.23 9.34 -21.03
C LYS A 175 3.76 8.62 -19.79
N ARG A 176 5.06 8.70 -19.50
CA ARG A 176 5.64 8.12 -18.27
C ARG A 176 5.11 8.79 -17.01
N HIS A 177 5.12 10.12 -16.97
CA HIS A 177 4.61 10.87 -15.82
C HIS A 177 3.12 10.60 -15.59
N LYS A 178 2.31 10.48 -16.67
CA LYS A 178 0.90 10.04 -16.56
C LYS A 178 0.77 8.64 -15.96
N LYS A 179 1.53 7.66 -16.48
CA LYS A 179 1.52 6.29 -15.94
C LYS A 179 1.97 6.23 -14.48
N ALA A 180 2.94 7.06 -14.09
CA ALA A 180 3.38 7.18 -12.70
C ALA A 180 2.27 7.76 -11.81
N LEU A 181 1.56 8.80 -12.26
CA LEU A 181 0.39 9.34 -11.56
C LEU A 181 -0.72 8.29 -11.41
N ASP A 182 -1.07 7.57 -12.47
CA ASP A 182 -2.07 6.50 -12.42
C ASP A 182 -1.69 5.42 -11.38
N GLY A 183 -0.40 5.08 -11.32
CA GLY A 183 0.13 4.13 -10.32
C GLY A 183 0.06 4.65 -8.89
N LEU A 184 0.39 5.93 -8.67
CA LEU A 184 0.30 6.58 -7.36
C LEU A 184 -1.15 6.70 -6.88
N GLU A 185 -2.08 7.04 -7.78
CA GLU A 185 -3.51 7.14 -7.46
C GLU A 185 -4.09 5.77 -7.11
N SER A 186 -3.75 4.73 -7.88
CA SER A 186 -4.12 3.34 -7.57
C SER A 186 -3.61 2.90 -6.19
N ASN A 187 -2.34 3.21 -5.86
CA ASN A 187 -1.78 2.90 -4.55
C ASN A 187 -2.50 3.65 -3.42
N LYS A 188 -2.78 4.95 -3.61
CA LYS A 188 -3.54 5.75 -2.62
C LYS A 188 -4.90 5.11 -2.34
N ALA A 189 -5.63 4.72 -3.39
CA ALA A 189 -6.93 4.05 -3.24
C ALA A 189 -6.82 2.73 -2.45
N ARG A 190 -5.79 1.92 -2.72
CA ARG A 190 -5.56 0.65 -2.03
C ARG A 190 -5.28 0.83 -0.53
N TYR A 191 -4.48 1.83 -0.15
CA TYR A 191 -4.19 2.12 1.26
C TYR A 191 -5.41 2.69 1.98
N GLY A 192 -6.14 3.62 1.36
CA GLY A 192 -7.36 4.21 1.93
C GLY A 192 -8.47 3.17 2.17
N GLU A 193 -8.64 2.22 1.25
CA GLU A 193 -9.58 1.09 1.43
C GLU A 193 -9.20 0.23 2.65
N ALA A 194 -7.92 -0.15 2.76
CA ALA A 194 -7.44 -0.99 3.85
C ALA A 194 -7.55 -0.29 5.21
N ALA A 195 -7.25 1.00 5.27
CA ALA A 195 -7.40 1.82 6.47
C ALA A 195 -8.86 1.91 6.92
N SER A 196 -9.76 2.25 6.00
CA SER A 196 -11.19 2.35 6.28
C SER A 196 -11.76 1.02 6.78
N ARG A 197 -11.33 -0.09 6.17
CA ARG A 197 -11.76 -1.43 6.58
C ARG A 197 -11.26 -1.78 7.98
N LEU A 198 -9.96 -1.57 8.25
CA LEU A 198 -9.40 -1.86 9.57
C LEU A 198 -10.08 -1.04 10.66
N ALA A 199 -10.28 0.26 10.44
CA ALA A 199 -10.96 1.14 11.38
C ALA A 199 -12.40 0.70 11.65
N ALA A 200 -13.16 0.35 10.60
CA ALA A 200 -14.53 -0.13 10.75
C ALA A 200 -14.60 -1.48 11.47
N ALA A 201 -13.73 -2.43 11.13
CA ALA A 201 -13.64 -3.73 11.77
C ALA A 201 -13.29 -3.59 13.26
N HIS A 202 -12.29 -2.76 13.58
CA HIS A 202 -11.87 -2.47 14.95
C HIS A 202 -13.01 -1.84 15.76
N ALA A 203 -13.54 -0.71 15.29
CA ALA A 203 -14.63 0.01 15.96
C ALA A 203 -15.82 -0.90 16.24
N ALA A 204 -16.22 -1.73 15.26
CA ALA A 204 -17.34 -2.64 15.42
C ALA A 204 -17.01 -3.84 16.32
N ALA A 205 -15.77 -4.33 16.30
CA ALA A 205 -15.32 -5.42 17.16
C ALA A 205 -15.27 -5.01 18.63
N VAL A 206 -14.97 -3.76 18.96
CA VAL A 206 -14.86 -3.28 20.35
C VAL A 206 -16.09 -2.55 20.87
N ALA A 207 -17.04 -2.20 20.00
CA ALA A 207 -18.24 -1.44 20.35
C ALA A 207 -19.03 -2.05 21.52
N GLY A 208 -19.26 -1.25 22.57
CA GLY A 208 -20.06 -1.65 23.73
C GLY A 208 -19.42 -2.71 24.63
N ARG A 209 -18.14 -3.03 24.44
CA ARG A 209 -17.42 -4.03 25.25
C ARG A 209 -16.62 -3.38 26.37
N SER A 210 -16.56 -4.06 27.51
CA SER A 210 -15.79 -3.60 28.68
C SER A 210 -14.28 -3.80 28.54
N ASP A 211 -13.85 -4.75 27.69
CA ASP A 211 -12.43 -5.11 27.53
C ASP A 211 -11.97 -5.12 26.05
N PRO A 212 -11.86 -3.97 25.37
CA PRO A 212 -11.41 -3.86 23.97
C PRO A 212 -10.08 -4.55 23.67
N GLU A 213 -9.09 -4.38 24.55
CA GLU A 213 -7.74 -4.93 24.41
C GLU A 213 -7.74 -6.48 24.37
N LYS A 214 -8.71 -7.11 25.02
CA LYS A 214 -8.82 -8.57 25.01
C LYS A 214 -9.43 -9.09 23.71
N VAL A 215 -10.23 -8.28 23.01
CA VAL A 215 -10.74 -8.62 21.66
C VAL A 215 -9.61 -8.60 20.65
N GLU A 216 -8.79 -7.54 20.68
CA GLU A 216 -7.58 -7.40 19.88
C GLU A 216 -6.64 -8.58 20.09
N LEU A 217 -6.43 -8.99 21.34
CA LEU A 217 -5.64 -10.16 21.67
C LEU A 217 -6.14 -11.46 21.02
N ILE A 218 -7.45 -11.68 20.97
CA ILE A 218 -7.98 -12.87 20.29
C ILE A 218 -7.83 -12.73 18.77
N ALA A 219 -7.96 -11.53 18.22
CA ALA A 219 -7.71 -11.29 16.81
C ALA A 219 -6.25 -11.59 16.45
N ASP A 220 -5.29 -11.31 17.34
CA ASP A 220 -3.89 -11.68 17.17
C ASP A 220 -3.68 -13.21 17.18
N VAL A 221 -4.44 -13.94 18.00
CA VAL A 221 -4.43 -15.41 17.97
C VAL A 221 -4.91 -15.93 16.60
N VAL A 222 -6.01 -15.39 16.10
CA VAL A 222 -6.55 -15.76 14.77
C VAL A 222 -5.57 -15.36 13.66
N MET A 223 -4.93 -14.20 13.76
CA MET A 223 -3.89 -13.75 12.83
C MET A 223 -2.69 -14.67 12.81
N ASN A 224 -2.21 -15.11 13.97
CA ASN A 224 -1.05 -16.00 14.05
C ASN A 224 -1.34 -17.37 13.46
N GLU A 225 -2.55 -17.90 13.66
CA GLU A 225 -2.90 -19.25 13.23
C GLU A 225 -3.47 -19.33 11.80
N ALA A 226 -4.04 -18.24 11.27
CA ALA A 226 -4.71 -18.22 9.96
C ALA A 226 -4.56 -16.90 9.19
N ARG A 227 -3.35 -16.32 9.17
CA ARG A 227 -3.07 -15.07 8.43
C ARG A 227 -3.46 -15.11 6.95
N GLY A 228 -2.98 -16.13 6.25
CA GLY A 228 -3.13 -16.25 4.79
C GLY A 228 -4.38 -17.01 4.38
N GLU A 229 -5.20 -17.40 5.36
CA GLU A 229 -6.38 -18.23 5.15
C GLU A 229 -7.63 -17.36 4.99
N ASP A 230 -8.69 -17.94 4.45
CA ASP A 230 -9.94 -17.23 4.19
C ASP A 230 -10.67 -16.79 5.47
N PRO A 231 -11.58 -15.80 5.37
CA PRO A 231 -12.36 -15.30 6.52
C PRO A 231 -13.18 -16.37 7.24
N TYR A 232 -13.60 -17.45 6.57
CA TYR A 232 -14.36 -18.51 7.20
C TYR A 232 -13.48 -19.40 8.10
N ILE A 233 -12.25 -19.71 7.69
CA ILE A 233 -11.26 -20.37 8.56
C ILE A 233 -10.95 -19.50 9.79
N LYS A 234 -10.72 -18.19 9.59
CA LYS A 234 -10.52 -17.24 10.69
C LYS A 234 -11.71 -17.22 11.66
N LYS A 235 -12.94 -17.22 11.14
CA LYS A 235 -14.16 -17.36 11.95
C LYS A 235 -14.14 -18.66 12.75
N CYS A 236 -13.88 -19.79 12.12
CA CYS A 236 -13.82 -21.09 12.79
C CYS A 236 -12.78 -21.11 13.92
N LEU A 237 -11.61 -20.52 13.71
CA LEU A 237 -10.58 -20.37 14.74
C LEU A 237 -11.01 -19.52 15.93
N ALA A 238 -11.65 -18.37 15.69
CA ALA A 238 -12.16 -17.54 16.77
C ALA A 238 -13.18 -18.30 17.65
N TYR A 239 -14.05 -19.10 17.02
CA TYR A 239 -14.98 -19.98 17.73
C TYR A 239 -14.25 -21.07 18.51
N ALA A 240 -13.33 -21.78 17.86
CA ALA A 240 -12.60 -22.88 18.48
C ALA A 240 -11.76 -22.43 19.67
N TYR A 241 -11.08 -21.28 19.54
CA TYR A 241 -10.30 -20.69 20.63
C TYR A 241 -11.20 -20.31 21.82
N LEU A 242 -12.33 -19.63 21.58
CA LEU A 242 -13.23 -19.25 22.66
C LEU A 242 -14.01 -20.43 23.26
N ASN A 243 -14.12 -21.55 22.54
CA ASN A 243 -14.59 -22.80 23.13
C ASN A 243 -13.52 -23.41 24.05
N LEU A 244 -12.25 -23.41 23.64
CA LEU A 244 -11.11 -23.86 24.45
C LEU A 244 -10.99 -23.07 25.76
N THR A 245 -11.17 -21.75 25.70
CA THR A 245 -11.10 -20.89 26.89
C THR A 245 -12.42 -20.79 27.66
N LYS A 246 -13.46 -21.53 27.25
CA LYS A 246 -14.81 -21.50 27.84
C LYS A 246 -15.40 -20.08 27.87
N GLY A 247 -15.08 -19.28 26.84
CA GLY A 247 -15.51 -17.90 26.66
C GLY A 247 -14.61 -16.85 27.31
N ASP A 248 -13.55 -17.25 28.01
CA ASP A 248 -12.61 -16.31 28.64
C ASP A 248 -11.72 -15.65 27.60
N LEU A 249 -11.73 -14.32 27.57
CA LEU A 249 -10.89 -13.51 26.68
C LEU A 249 -9.51 -13.36 27.32
N ARG A 250 -8.65 -14.33 27.11
CA ARG A 250 -7.30 -14.38 27.72
C ARG A 250 -6.24 -14.70 26.69
N PRO A 251 -4.95 -14.41 26.99
CA PRO A 251 -3.87 -14.89 26.15
C PRO A 251 -3.79 -16.43 26.16
N PRO A 252 -3.20 -17.02 25.10
CA PRO A 252 -2.93 -18.44 25.05
C PRO A 252 -1.95 -18.85 26.16
N ARG A 253 -2.10 -20.06 26.68
CA ARG A 253 -1.26 -20.64 27.73
C ARG A 253 -0.52 -21.86 27.18
N GLY A 254 0.77 -21.96 27.46
CA GLY A 254 1.57 -23.11 27.04
C GLY A 254 1.46 -23.35 25.52
N ALA A 255 1.09 -24.58 25.14
CA ALA A 255 1.00 -25.01 23.75
C ALA A 255 -0.43 -24.93 23.17
N GLU A 256 -1.30 -24.05 23.68
CA GLU A 256 -2.66 -23.86 23.13
C GLU A 256 -2.66 -23.39 21.66
N ILE A 257 -1.58 -22.73 21.21
CA ILE A 257 -1.40 -22.32 19.81
C ILE A 257 0.05 -22.57 19.36
N SER A 258 0.31 -22.58 18.05
CA SER A 258 1.53 -23.14 17.46
C SER A 258 2.82 -22.33 17.70
N ASN A 259 2.73 -20.99 17.69
CA ASN A 259 3.78 -20.03 18.03
C ASN A 259 3.13 -18.64 18.25
N PHE A 260 2.76 -18.31 19.48
CA PHE A 260 2.22 -16.97 19.77
C PHE A 260 3.36 -15.95 19.87
N THR A 261 3.43 -15.02 18.92
CA THR A 261 4.27 -13.83 19.03
C THR A 261 3.41 -12.60 18.82
N ARG A 262 3.36 -11.69 19.80
CA ARG A 262 2.67 -10.40 19.67
C ARG A 262 3.44 -9.37 18.82
N SER A 263 4.75 -9.58 18.59
CA SER A 263 5.56 -8.70 17.74
C SER A 263 5.80 -9.32 16.37
N GLU A 264 5.31 -8.65 15.35
CA GLU A 264 5.29 -9.13 13.97
C GLU A 264 6.47 -8.50 13.21
N LYS A 265 7.70 -9.01 13.40
CA LYS A 265 8.92 -8.54 12.68
C LYS A 265 8.77 -8.50 11.15
N ARG A 266 7.75 -9.15 10.62
CA ARG A 266 7.42 -9.26 9.18
C ARG A 266 6.63 -8.06 8.66
N PHE A 267 5.93 -7.31 9.53
CA PHE A 267 5.33 -6.03 9.13
C PHE A 267 6.40 -5.00 8.74
N ASP A 268 7.59 -5.09 9.36
CA ASP A 268 8.75 -4.26 9.04
C ASP A 268 9.48 -4.70 7.74
N ASP A 269 9.02 -5.76 7.04
CA ASP A 269 9.66 -6.25 5.81
C ASP A 269 9.09 -5.53 4.56
N PRO A 270 9.89 -4.67 3.89
CA PRO A 270 9.43 -3.89 2.74
C PRO A 270 9.31 -4.71 1.44
N ASP A 271 9.87 -5.93 1.38
CA ASP A 271 9.82 -6.77 0.17
C ASP A 271 8.53 -7.61 0.08
N GLU A 272 7.81 -7.74 1.19
CA GLU A 272 6.49 -8.31 1.24
C GLU A 272 5.50 -7.28 0.67
N GLY A 273 5.05 -7.46 -0.58
CA GLY A 273 3.83 -6.82 -1.11
C GLY A 273 2.54 -7.16 -0.32
N ASP A 274 2.69 -7.56 0.93
CA ASP A 274 1.74 -8.10 1.89
C ASP A 274 1.39 -7.11 3.00
N GLN A 275 1.98 -5.93 3.17
CA GLN A 275 1.55 -5.02 4.27
C GLN A 275 0.06 -4.64 4.19
N VAL A 276 -0.46 -4.33 2.99
CA VAL A 276 -1.91 -4.08 2.79
C VAL A 276 -2.74 -5.35 3.01
N LYS A 277 -2.25 -6.52 2.58
CA LYS A 277 -2.96 -7.80 2.79
C LYS A 277 -2.92 -8.22 4.25
N TYR A 278 -1.85 -7.91 4.95
CA TYR A 278 -1.64 -8.10 6.37
C TYR A 278 -2.66 -7.27 7.13
N ILE A 279 -2.77 -5.97 6.83
CA ILE A 279 -3.78 -5.08 7.42
C ILE A 279 -5.20 -5.59 7.15
N ARG A 280 -5.49 -6.04 5.92
CA ARG A 280 -6.80 -6.67 5.59
C ARG A 280 -7.03 -7.94 6.41
N SER A 281 -6.00 -8.77 6.56
CA SER A 281 -6.05 -10.00 7.35
C SER A 281 -6.30 -9.72 8.83
N VAL A 282 -5.72 -8.63 9.38
CA VAL A 282 -6.00 -8.14 10.74
C VAL A 282 -7.48 -7.75 10.86
N ALA A 283 -8.02 -7.01 9.89
CA ALA A 283 -9.44 -6.65 9.87
C ALA A 283 -10.34 -7.90 9.81
N ASP A 284 -10.03 -8.88 8.96
CA ASP A 284 -10.77 -10.15 8.87
C ASP A 284 -10.74 -10.93 10.20
N SER A 285 -9.61 -10.88 10.93
CA SER A 285 -9.47 -11.52 12.24
C SER A 285 -10.32 -10.81 13.32
N LEU A 286 -10.36 -9.47 13.32
CA LEU A 286 -11.25 -8.70 14.19
C LEU A 286 -12.73 -9.01 13.91
N GLU A 287 -13.11 -9.09 12.63
CA GLU A 287 -14.46 -9.48 12.20
C GLU A 287 -14.82 -10.90 12.68
N ALA A 288 -13.88 -11.85 12.60
CA ALA A 288 -14.06 -13.22 13.09
C ALA A 288 -14.31 -13.28 14.60
N VAL A 289 -13.51 -12.55 15.39
CA VAL A 289 -13.70 -12.48 16.85
C VAL A 289 -15.02 -11.82 17.20
N ARG A 290 -15.36 -10.71 16.55
CA ARG A 290 -16.66 -10.05 16.72
C ARG A 290 -17.81 -11.03 16.47
N ALA A 291 -17.79 -11.76 15.36
CA ALA A 291 -18.84 -12.73 15.04
C ALA A 291 -19.04 -13.76 16.16
N ARG A 292 -17.94 -14.27 16.74
CA ARG A 292 -18.02 -15.20 17.87
C ARG A 292 -18.64 -14.59 19.13
N LEU A 293 -18.36 -13.33 19.39
CA LEU A 293 -18.84 -12.65 20.58
C LEU A 293 -20.30 -12.20 20.44
N ASP A 294 -20.71 -11.78 19.25
CA ASP A 294 -22.08 -11.33 18.96
C ASP A 294 -23.03 -12.53 18.75
N GLU A 295 -22.54 -13.63 18.14
CA GLU A 295 -23.33 -14.80 17.77
C GLU A 295 -22.77 -16.13 18.33
N PRO A 296 -22.67 -16.28 19.66
CA PRO A 296 -22.04 -17.46 20.27
C PRO A 296 -22.77 -18.78 19.97
N LYS A 297 -24.07 -18.72 19.63
CA LYS A 297 -24.90 -19.90 19.32
C LYS A 297 -24.73 -20.42 17.89
N SER A 298 -24.18 -19.60 16.99
CA SER A 298 -23.99 -19.93 15.57
C SER A 298 -22.61 -20.53 15.32
N ASP A 299 -22.20 -21.50 16.14
CA ASP A 299 -20.84 -22.06 16.09
C ASP A 299 -20.61 -22.92 14.83
N PRO A 300 -19.83 -22.45 13.85
CA PRO A 300 -19.57 -23.21 12.63
C PRO A 300 -18.71 -24.45 12.89
N THR A 301 -18.00 -24.49 14.02
CA THR A 301 -17.11 -25.59 14.40
C THR A 301 -17.79 -26.65 15.26
N HIS A 302 -19.10 -26.50 15.54
CA HIS A 302 -19.89 -27.45 16.32
C HIS A 302 -19.25 -27.80 17.68
N GLY A 303 -18.64 -26.82 18.35
CA GLY A 303 -17.99 -27.00 19.64
C GLY A 303 -16.55 -27.52 19.57
N ALA A 304 -15.87 -27.41 18.43
CA ALA A 304 -14.44 -27.68 18.37
C ALA A 304 -13.70 -26.77 19.36
N ASN A 305 -12.65 -27.29 19.98
CA ASN A 305 -11.78 -26.57 20.92
C ASN A 305 -10.28 -26.74 20.62
N HIS A 306 -9.93 -27.49 19.57
CA HIS A 306 -8.56 -27.63 19.10
C HIS A 306 -8.52 -27.56 17.57
N TRP A 307 -7.37 -27.17 17.02
CA TRP A 307 -7.15 -27.06 15.58
C TRP A 307 -5.70 -27.28 15.20
N ALA A 308 -5.45 -27.44 13.89
CA ALA A 308 -4.13 -27.50 13.31
C ALA A 308 -4.21 -27.11 11.84
N SER A 309 -3.14 -26.51 11.33
CA SER A 309 -2.88 -26.37 9.88
C SER A 309 -1.79 -27.35 9.46
N PRO A 310 -2.15 -28.56 8.98
CA PRO A 310 -1.17 -29.58 8.63
C PRO A 310 -0.19 -29.09 7.56
N LYS A 311 -0.65 -28.25 6.62
CA LYS A 311 0.15 -27.64 5.55
C LYS A 311 1.33 -26.83 6.07
N ASN A 312 1.17 -26.15 7.20
CA ASN A 312 2.18 -25.26 7.79
C ASN A 312 3.08 -25.96 8.83
N LEU A 313 2.82 -27.23 9.15
CA LEU A 313 3.71 -28.03 9.98
C LEU A 313 4.94 -28.50 9.18
N SER A 314 6.11 -28.44 9.82
CA SER A 314 7.32 -29.07 9.28
C SER A 314 7.10 -30.57 9.10
N LYS A 315 7.83 -31.22 8.18
CA LYS A 315 7.68 -32.67 7.92
C LYS A 315 7.78 -33.52 9.20
N LYS A 316 8.64 -33.12 10.14
CA LYS A 316 8.78 -33.77 11.45
C LYS A 316 7.56 -33.53 12.34
N ARG A 317 7.11 -32.28 12.50
CA ARG A 317 5.91 -31.96 13.30
C ARG A 317 4.64 -32.56 12.70
N ARG A 318 4.54 -32.65 11.38
CA ARG A 318 3.44 -33.32 10.69
C ARG A 318 3.41 -34.82 11.01
N ALA A 319 4.57 -35.48 11.00
CA ALA A 319 4.68 -36.88 11.40
C ALA A 319 4.35 -37.10 12.90
N GLU A 320 4.75 -36.18 13.78
CA GLU A 320 4.39 -36.22 15.21
C GLU A 320 2.87 -36.06 15.41
N TYR A 321 2.27 -35.07 14.74
CA TYR A 321 0.83 -34.82 14.69
C TYR A 321 0.06 -36.03 14.13
N GLU A 322 0.55 -36.71 13.09
CA GLU A 322 -0.03 -37.93 12.53
C GLU A 322 0.14 -39.15 13.47
N SER A 323 1.25 -39.19 14.24
CA SER A 323 1.56 -40.29 15.17
C SER A 323 0.78 -40.25 16.49
N LYS A 324 0.08 -39.14 16.79
CA LYS A 324 -0.67 -38.89 18.04
C LYS A 324 0.15 -39.06 19.33
N SER A 325 1.44 -38.74 19.29
CA SER A 325 2.36 -38.80 20.44
C SER A 325 2.92 -37.40 20.77
N GLY A 326 3.38 -37.18 22.00
CA GLY A 326 3.96 -35.89 22.43
C GLY A 326 2.92 -34.77 22.65
N GLU A 327 3.22 -33.55 22.21
CA GLU A 327 2.33 -32.36 22.36
C GLU A 327 0.92 -32.55 21.78
N TYR A 328 0.72 -33.55 20.90
CA TYR A 328 -0.55 -33.88 20.25
C TYR A 328 -1.28 -35.09 20.85
N GLU A 329 -0.92 -35.55 22.06
CA GLU A 329 -1.59 -36.67 22.73
C GLU A 329 -3.11 -36.46 22.89
N TRP A 330 -3.57 -35.20 22.97
CA TRP A 330 -4.99 -34.86 23.00
C TRP A 330 -5.76 -35.41 21.78
N LEU A 331 -5.12 -35.63 20.63
CA LEU A 331 -5.72 -36.28 19.45
C LEU A 331 -6.18 -37.73 19.71
N ASN A 332 -5.68 -38.39 20.76
CA ASN A 332 -6.17 -39.71 21.17
C ASN A 332 -7.54 -39.64 21.84
N ARG A 333 -7.91 -38.48 22.39
CA ARG A 333 -9.15 -38.24 23.13
C ARG A 333 -10.12 -37.34 22.34
N ALA A 334 -9.73 -36.87 21.17
CA ALA A 334 -10.46 -35.88 20.40
C ALA A 334 -11.33 -36.50 19.30
N VAL A 335 -12.54 -35.96 19.11
CA VAL A 335 -13.41 -36.25 17.97
C VAL A 335 -13.16 -35.20 16.90
N LYS A 336 -12.75 -35.64 15.71
CA LYS A 336 -12.56 -34.75 14.55
C LYS A 336 -13.92 -34.21 14.09
N ILE A 337 -14.00 -32.90 13.87
CA ILE A 337 -15.19 -32.24 13.34
C ILE A 337 -15.04 -32.07 11.83
N PRO A 338 -15.87 -32.73 11.00
CA PRO A 338 -15.83 -32.54 9.56
C PRO A 338 -16.35 -31.14 9.21
N MET A 339 -15.51 -30.36 8.53
CA MET A 339 -15.86 -29.02 8.07
C MET A 339 -16.29 -29.09 6.60
N LYS A 340 -17.51 -28.65 6.31
CA LYS A 340 -18.12 -28.79 4.97
C LYS A 340 -17.31 -28.08 3.87
N ASP A 341 -16.69 -26.95 4.21
CA ASP A 341 -16.07 -26.03 3.24
C ASP A 341 -14.56 -25.82 3.50
N ILE A 342 -13.95 -26.62 4.38
CA ILE A 342 -12.51 -26.54 4.69
C ILE A 342 -11.88 -27.91 4.41
N PRO A 343 -11.00 -28.02 3.39
CA PRO A 343 -10.26 -29.24 3.13
C PRO A 343 -9.38 -29.61 4.32
N ASP A 344 -9.35 -30.90 4.67
CA ASP A 344 -8.55 -31.44 5.79
C ASP A 344 -7.05 -31.11 5.67
N GLU A 345 -6.55 -31.00 4.44
CA GLU A 345 -5.16 -30.67 4.14
C GLU A 345 -4.81 -29.20 4.47
N THR A 346 -5.82 -28.31 4.50
CA THR A 346 -5.67 -26.88 4.79
C THR A 346 -5.75 -26.62 6.29
N PHE A 347 -6.83 -27.10 6.91
CA PHE A 347 -7.11 -26.90 8.32
C PHE A 347 -7.99 -28.04 8.84
N THR A 348 -7.72 -28.49 10.06
CA THR A 348 -8.56 -29.49 10.73
C THR A 348 -8.94 -29.01 12.12
N PHE A 349 -10.15 -29.36 12.56
CA PHE A 349 -10.72 -29.00 13.85
C PHE A 349 -11.15 -30.24 14.63
N TRP A 350 -11.01 -30.19 15.97
CA TRP A 350 -11.44 -31.27 16.85
C TRP A 350 -12.11 -30.74 18.10
N LYS A 351 -12.93 -31.62 18.68
CA LYS A 351 -13.55 -31.45 19.98
C LYS A 351 -12.99 -32.48 20.96
N THR A 352 -12.67 -32.03 22.15
CA THR A 352 -12.39 -32.85 23.33
C THR A 352 -13.45 -32.59 24.39
N ASP A 353 -13.66 -33.54 25.31
CA ASP A 353 -14.66 -33.42 26.39
C ASP A 353 -14.15 -32.65 27.63
N ASP A 354 -12.97 -32.00 27.54
CA ASP A 354 -12.25 -31.33 28.64
C ASP A 354 -12.88 -29.98 29.11
#